data_AF-A0AAV7AJS3-F1
#
_entry.id   AF-A0AAV7AJS3-F1
#
_cell.length_a   1.000
_cell.length_b   1.000
_cell.length_c   1.000
_cell.angle_alpha   90.00
_cell.angle_beta   90.00
_cell.angle_gamma   90.00
#
_symmetry.space_group_name_H-M   'P 1'
#
loop_
_entity.id
_entity.type
_entity.pdbx_description
1 polymer ?
#
loop_
_entity_poly.entity_id
_entity_poly.type
_entity_poly.pdbx_seq_one_letter_code
_entity_poly.pdbx_strand_id
1 'polypeptide(L)'
;MELSLFGYIEDLQELAIIERPVRRSLKTPEEIERLTVDEELNDIERAVYLLSSGQDIQGTSVVANLPVLIRQNPSETLRRVVPKIREVLHVAE
;
A
#
# COMPACT_ATOMS: atom_id res chain seq x y z
N MET A 1 -39.73 -6.98 -8.60
CA MET A 1 -38.55 -6.14 -8.29
C MET A 1 -37.49 -7.04 -7.69
N GLU A 2 -36.79 -7.78 -8.53
CA GLU A 2 -35.58 -8.53 -8.17
C GLU A 2 -34.40 -7.83 -8.86
N LEU A 3 -34.11 -6.60 -8.44
CA LEU A 3 -32.98 -5.82 -8.95
C LEU A 3 -32.39 -5.04 -7.78
N SER A 4 -31.49 -5.69 -7.05
CA SER A 4 -30.33 -5.05 -6.39
C SER A 4 -29.51 -6.03 -5.57
N LEU A 5 -30.10 -7.17 -5.13
CA LEU A 5 -29.40 -8.09 -4.24
C LEU A 5 -28.16 -8.74 -4.88
N PHE A 6 -28.18 -8.99 -6.18
CA PHE A 6 -27.04 -9.60 -6.89
C PHE A 6 -25.82 -8.66 -6.99
N GLY A 7 -26.06 -7.36 -7.20
CA GLY A 7 -24.99 -6.35 -7.24
C GLY A 7 -24.35 -6.13 -5.87
N TYR A 8 -25.15 -6.14 -4.79
CA TYR A 8 -24.60 -6.08 -3.43
C TYR A 8 -23.73 -7.29 -3.07
N ILE A 9 -24.00 -8.47 -3.65
CA ILE A 9 -23.19 -9.68 -3.43
C ILE A 9 -21.85 -9.59 -4.16
N GLU A 10 -21.82 -8.97 -5.34
CA GLU A 10 -20.59 -8.70 -6.10
C GLU A 10 -19.70 -7.68 -5.37
N ASP A 11 -20.28 -6.60 -4.84
CA ASP A 11 -19.56 -5.60 -4.03
C ASP A 11 -18.99 -6.22 -2.73
N LEU A 12 -19.72 -7.18 -2.12
CA LEU A 12 -19.23 -7.92 -0.96
C LEU A 12 -18.10 -8.90 -1.31
N GLN A 13 -18.05 -9.43 -2.53
CA GLN A 13 -16.92 -10.24 -3.01
C GLN A 13 -15.65 -9.40 -3.23
N GLU A 14 -15.77 -8.14 -3.63
CA GLU A 14 -14.63 -7.22 -3.64
C GLU A 14 -14.11 -6.92 -2.23
N LEU A 15 -14.99 -6.81 -1.24
CA LEU A 15 -14.58 -6.69 0.16
C LEU A 15 -13.94 -7.98 0.73
N ALA A 16 -14.09 -9.13 0.05
CA ALA A 16 -13.43 -10.39 0.41
C ALA A 16 -11.92 -10.40 0.12
N ILE A 17 -11.32 -9.28 -0.33
CA ILE A 17 -9.86 -9.08 -0.37
C ILE A 17 -9.23 -9.25 1.04
N ILE A 18 -10.02 -9.07 2.11
CA ILE A 18 -9.55 -9.13 3.51
C ILE A 18 -9.09 -10.54 3.94
N GLU A 19 -9.54 -11.63 3.27
CA GLU A 19 -9.18 -13.00 3.65
C GLU A 19 -8.34 -13.74 2.60
N ARG A 20 -7.45 -13.05 1.87
CA ARG A 20 -6.42 -13.79 1.13
C ARG A 20 -5.61 -14.63 2.13
N PRO A 21 -5.57 -15.96 2.00
CA PRO A 21 -4.85 -16.81 2.94
C PRO A 21 -3.39 -16.36 2.96
N VAL A 22 -2.89 -16.01 4.15
CA VAL A 22 -1.47 -15.72 4.36
C VAL A 22 -0.71 -16.91 3.80
N ARG A 23 -0.02 -16.74 2.66
CA ARG A 23 0.84 -17.78 2.11
C ARG A 23 1.90 -18.04 3.19
N ARG A 24 1.78 -19.18 3.88
CA ARG A 24 2.75 -19.64 4.89
C ARG A 24 4.08 -20.06 4.27
N SER A 25 4.15 -20.09 2.94
CA SER A 25 5.39 -20.26 2.20
C SER A 25 6.27 -19.03 2.37
N LEU A 26 7.56 -19.27 2.62
CA LEU A 26 8.56 -18.21 2.61
C LEU A 26 8.66 -17.58 1.22
N LYS A 27 9.06 -16.31 1.18
CA LYS A 27 9.44 -15.64 -0.07
C LYS A 27 10.64 -16.35 -0.69
N THR A 28 10.66 -16.45 -2.01
CA THR A 28 11.84 -16.90 -2.76
C THR A 28 13.01 -15.93 -2.58
N PRO A 29 14.27 -16.36 -2.76
CA PRO A 29 15.43 -15.46 -2.69
C PRO A 29 15.30 -14.25 -3.63
N GLU A 30 14.75 -14.45 -4.82
CA GLU A 30 14.55 -13.39 -5.83
C GLU A 30 13.47 -12.40 -5.37
N GLU A 31 12.40 -12.89 -4.73
CA GLU A 31 11.40 -12.03 -4.10
C GLU A 31 11.97 -11.27 -2.90
N ILE A 32 12.88 -11.87 -2.13
CA ILE A 32 13.55 -11.18 -1.02
C ILE A 32 14.40 -10.05 -1.58
N GLU A 33 15.28 -10.33 -2.54
CA GLU A 33 16.15 -9.32 -3.16
C GLU A 33 15.36 -8.14 -3.72
N ARG A 34 14.26 -8.41 -4.44
CA ARG A 34 13.40 -7.35 -5.01
C ARG A 34 12.69 -6.49 -3.96
N LEU A 35 12.45 -7.04 -2.77
CA LEU A 35 11.64 -6.40 -1.72
C LEU A 35 12.47 -5.82 -0.58
N THR A 36 13.73 -6.21 -0.51
CA THR A 36 14.73 -5.53 0.31
C THR A 36 14.91 -4.11 -0.23
N VAL A 37 14.87 -3.16 0.70
CA VAL A 37 15.08 -1.74 0.39
C VAL A 37 16.49 -1.37 0.83
N ASP A 38 17.16 -0.52 0.05
CA ASP A 38 18.47 0.01 0.40
C ASP A 38 18.40 0.76 1.75
N GLU A 39 19.31 0.40 2.65
CA GLU A 39 19.38 0.93 4.01
C GLU A 39 19.78 2.41 4.04
N GLU A 40 20.51 2.88 3.03
CA GLU A 40 21.00 4.25 2.92
C GLU A 40 19.90 5.26 2.54
N LEU A 41 18.72 4.79 2.11
CA LEU A 41 17.60 5.67 1.78
C LEU A 41 17.09 6.39 3.02
N ASN A 42 16.80 7.68 2.90
CA ASN A 42 16.14 8.38 3.98
C ASN A 42 14.65 7.99 4.08
N ASP A 43 13.99 8.34 5.19
CA ASP A 43 12.60 7.95 5.46
C ASP A 43 11.61 8.39 4.37
N ILE A 44 11.86 9.52 3.70
CA ILE A 44 11.04 10.01 2.58
C ILE A 44 11.29 9.18 1.32
N GLU A 45 12.55 8.94 0.97
CA GLU A 45 12.91 8.14 -0.20
C GLU A 45 12.40 6.71 -0.08
N ARG A 46 12.57 6.12 1.11
CA ARG A 46 12.04 4.80 1.44
C ARG A 46 10.52 4.75 1.30
N ALA A 47 9.81 5.75 1.82
CA ALA A 47 8.35 5.83 1.70
C ALA A 47 7.90 5.91 0.22
N VAL A 48 8.57 6.72 -0.59
CA VAL A 48 8.26 6.83 -2.03
C VAL A 48 8.54 5.52 -2.76
N TYR A 49 9.66 4.86 -2.45
CA TYR A 49 10.02 3.57 -3.04
C TYR A 49 8.99 2.48 -2.71
N LEU A 50 8.63 2.34 -1.43
CA LEU A 50 7.65 1.36 -0.95
C LEU A 50 6.25 1.59 -1.55
N LEU A 51 5.84 2.85 -1.74
CA LEU A 51 4.58 3.16 -2.43
C LEU A 51 4.63 2.84 -3.93
N SER A 52 5.82 2.89 -4.54
CA SER A 52 6.02 2.63 -5.97
C SER A 52 6.27 1.14 -6.28
N SER A 53 6.50 0.30 -5.26
CA SER A 53 6.81 -1.13 -5.43
C SER A 53 5.59 -1.98 -5.82
N GLY A 54 4.38 -1.43 -5.68
CA GLY A 54 3.12 -2.10 -6.00
C GLY A 54 2.73 -3.19 -5.00
N GLN A 55 3.28 -3.18 -3.78
CA GLN A 55 2.88 -4.10 -2.71
C GLN A 55 1.97 -3.44 -1.70
N ASP A 56 0.70 -3.87 -1.65
CA ASP A 56 -0.33 -3.32 -0.75
C ASP A 56 0.11 -3.27 0.72
N ILE A 57 0.80 -4.33 1.18
CA ILE A 57 1.28 -4.42 2.56
C ILE A 57 2.36 -3.38 2.88
N GLN A 58 3.22 -3.06 1.91
CA GLN A 58 4.25 -2.03 2.05
C GLN A 58 3.63 -0.63 2.00
N GLY A 59 2.64 -0.41 1.12
CA GLY A 59 1.86 0.82 1.08
C GLY A 59 1.16 1.09 2.42
N THR A 60 0.56 0.04 3.01
CA THR A 60 -0.08 0.11 4.33
C THR A 60 0.90 0.56 5.42
N SER A 61 2.13 0.03 5.41
CA SER A 61 3.19 0.43 6.35
C SER A 61 3.54 1.92 6.22
N VAL A 62 3.62 2.43 4.98
CA VAL A 62 3.89 3.86 4.74
C VAL A 62 2.75 4.75 5.22
N VAL A 63 1.49 4.36 4.96
CA VAL A 63 0.30 5.10 5.44
C VAL A 63 0.28 5.16 6.97
N ALA A 64 0.55 4.05 7.64
CA ALA A 64 0.63 4.00 9.11
C ALA A 64 1.73 4.92 9.66
N ASN A 65 2.85 5.06 8.94
CA ASN A 65 3.97 5.90 9.35
C ASN A 65 3.84 7.38 8.92
N LEU A 66 2.82 7.74 8.12
CA LEU A 66 2.64 9.10 7.58
C LEU A 66 2.68 10.21 8.64
N PRO A 67 2.06 10.07 9.84
CA PRO A 67 2.13 11.12 10.87
C PRO A 67 3.56 11.40 11.35
N VAL A 68 4.44 10.40 11.35
CA VAL A 68 5.85 10.55 11.72
C VAL A 68 6.58 11.32 10.62
N LEU A 69 6.39 10.93 9.36
CA LEU A 69 7.01 11.58 8.20
C LEU A 69 6.64 13.08 8.14
N ILE A 70 5.36 13.40 8.34
CA ILE A 70 4.88 14.79 8.38
C ILE A 70 5.56 15.58 9.49
N ARG A 71 5.76 15.00 10.68
CA ARG A 71 6.43 15.69 11.79
C ARG A 71 7.93 15.90 11.54
N GLN A 72 8.58 14.96 10.86
CA GLN A 72 10.01 15.04 10.56
C GLN A 72 10.31 16.06 9.43
N ASN A 73 9.57 15.99 8.33
CA ASN A 73 9.79 16.85 7.17
C ASN A 73 8.48 17.13 6.41
N PRO A 74 7.65 18.06 6.91
CA PRO A 74 6.32 18.32 6.34
C PRO A 74 6.37 18.65 4.85
N SER A 75 7.35 19.46 4.43
CA SER A 75 7.44 19.95 3.05
C SER A 75 7.72 18.82 2.06
N GLU A 76 8.70 17.95 2.36
CA GLU A 76 9.03 16.82 1.49
C GLU A 76 7.94 15.75 1.54
N THR A 77 7.37 15.46 2.71
CA THR A 77 6.29 14.47 2.83
C THR A 77 5.07 14.87 2.01
N LEU A 78 4.62 16.13 2.12
CA LEU A 78 3.47 16.62 1.37
C LEU A 78 3.75 16.64 -0.15
N ARG A 79 4.97 16.96 -0.56
CA ARG A 79 5.34 17.04 -1.98
C ARG A 79 5.52 15.68 -2.64
N ARG A 80 6.11 14.70 -1.93
CA ARG A 80 6.58 13.44 -2.53
C ARG A 80 5.79 12.21 -2.09
N VAL A 81 5.36 12.14 -0.84
CA VAL A 81 4.71 10.94 -0.27
C VAL A 81 3.20 11.00 -0.42
N VAL A 82 2.57 12.13 -0.10
CA VAL A 82 1.11 12.28 -0.16
C VAL A 82 0.52 12.05 -1.55
N PRO A 83 1.10 12.54 -2.66
CA PRO A 83 0.59 12.25 -4.00
C PRO A 83 0.59 10.75 -4.30
N LYS A 84 1.66 10.04 -3.90
CA LYS A 84 1.78 8.59 -4.08
C LYS A 84 0.78 7.80 -3.25
N ILE A 85 0.52 8.22 -2.01
CA ILE A 85 -0.55 7.62 -1.19
C ILE A 85 -1.91 7.81 -1.87
N ARG A 86 -2.17 8.99 -2.44
CA ARG A 86 -3.42 9.22 -3.19
C ARG A 86 -3.53 8.29 -4.38
N GLU A 87 -2.47 8.08 -5.15
CA GLU A 87 -2.44 7.12 -6.28
C GLU A 87 -2.75 5.69 -5.81
N VAL A 88 -2.10 5.23 -4.74
CA VAL A 88 -2.29 3.86 -4.20
C VAL A 88 -3.68 3.67 -3.60
N LEU A 89 -4.26 4.71 -2.99
CA LEU A 89 -5.60 4.65 -2.38
C LEU A 89 -6.75 4.96 -3.35
N HIS A 90 -6.49 5.50 -4.56
CA HIS A 90 -7.53 5.75 -5.58
C HIS A 90 -7.99 4.48 -6.31
N VAL A 91 -8.17 3.39 -5.57
CA VAL A 91 -8.92 2.22 -6.04
C VAL A 91 -10.39 2.44 -5.67
N ALA A 92 -11.06 3.30 -6.43
CA ALA A 92 -12.52 3.40 -6.54
C ALA A 92 -12.88 4.44 -7.62
N GLU A 93 -12.87 4.01 -8.88
CA GLU A 93 -13.78 4.54 -9.91
C GLU A 93 -14.66 3.39 -10.40
#